data_AF-A0A7Z9RXR6-F1
#
_entry.id   AF-A0A7Z9RXR6-F1
#
_cell.length_a   1.000
_cell.length_b   1.000
_cell.length_c   1.000
_cell.angle_alpha   90.00
_cell.angle_beta   90.00
_cell.angle_gamma   90.00
#
_symmetry.space_group_name_H-M   'P 1'
#
loop_
_entity.id
_entity.type
_entity.pdbx_description
1 polymer ?
#
loop_
_entity_poly.entity_id
_entity_poly.type
_entity_poly.pdbx_seq_one_letter_code
_entity_poly.pdbx_strand_id
1 'polypeptide(L)'
;MSAGSLCIPRIPLTLAMFVLFAGLMTVGSPVQAQPGGPGEIFNPLGPMPEPPENPLTDSKALLGKFLFWEEQLSHDNSISCGTCHGPEVGGSDPRANDPRSVHPGFDGVFGTPDDISGSIGVVLQQCSGALMDDGVFYPQRQVTSRKSQPMIAAGYHPTLFWDGRAGPEFIDPETGQVLIPVGGALEAQAVAPIVSMVEMGCDTLGWDSVRQKLISVTPMALATDLPDDIVDALLLFGDYPSLFENAFGDTEITAARIAFAIASYERILIPDRTPFDLFNEGIADALTDTQQQGMLLFIDNCLPCHSTPALGDGLFRNIGVRPIFEDEGHFVVTGDPADMGHFKTPSLRNVGLRAPYFHNGGKADLDEVLAFYNGGGDFEPNDPLMEPMGLSNMDLSLIKDFILNGLTDSRAEFGLPPFDHPTMQPFFVRGDSNDDNAVDISDAIHALQFLFTGGEVICEDATDFNDDGALDIADPIALLARLFAGAGPLPLPSDISFGPDPTADLLACLR
;
A
#
# COMPACT_ATOMS: atom_id res chain seq x y z
N MET A 1 8.69 -64.22 -27.05
CA MET A 1 8.04 -65.49 -27.43
C MET A 1 8.62 -66.61 -26.61
N SER A 2 7.76 -67.53 -26.17
CA SER A 2 8.01 -68.73 -25.34
C SER A 2 7.99 -68.54 -23.81
N ALA A 3 7.08 -69.29 -23.20
CA ALA A 3 6.64 -69.31 -21.82
C ALA A 3 7.13 -70.58 -21.08
N GLY A 4 6.85 -70.67 -19.77
CA GLY A 4 6.97 -71.88 -18.93
C GLY A 4 7.45 -71.53 -17.51
N SER A 5 6.61 -71.24 -16.51
CA SER A 5 5.60 -72.03 -15.77
C SER A 5 6.16 -72.88 -14.61
N LEU A 6 5.47 -72.76 -13.45
CA LEU A 6 5.36 -73.67 -12.28
C LEU A 6 6.47 -73.71 -11.21
N CYS A 7 6.15 -73.32 -9.96
CA CYS A 7 5.69 -74.25 -8.91
C CYS A 7 5.48 -73.57 -7.53
N ILE A 8 4.31 -73.81 -6.94
CA ILE A 8 3.93 -73.55 -5.53
C ILE A 8 4.14 -74.87 -4.74
N PRO A 9 4.36 -74.82 -3.42
CA PRO A 9 3.55 -75.68 -2.55
C PRO A 9 2.89 -74.92 -1.38
N ARG A 10 1.63 -75.30 -1.13
CA ARG A 10 0.79 -75.01 0.05
C ARG A 10 1.02 -76.07 1.14
N ILE A 11 0.48 -75.82 2.34
CA ILE A 11 -0.29 -76.70 3.29
C ILE A 11 0.07 -76.36 4.77
N PRO A 12 -0.81 -76.44 5.79
CA PRO A 12 -2.29 -76.55 5.83
C PRO A 12 -2.99 -75.49 6.73
N LEU A 13 -4.32 -75.49 6.57
CA LEU A 13 -5.36 -74.88 7.38
C LEU A 13 -5.76 -75.83 8.53
N THR A 14 -6.02 -75.32 9.73
CA THR A 14 -6.88 -75.99 10.72
C THR A 14 -8.02 -75.07 11.13
N LEU A 15 -9.22 -75.58 10.93
CA LEU A 15 -10.52 -74.97 11.13
C LEU A 15 -11.04 -75.32 12.54
N ALA A 16 -11.54 -74.34 13.29
CA ALA A 16 -12.46 -74.60 14.39
C ALA A 16 -13.56 -73.52 14.36
N MET A 17 -14.77 -73.97 14.05
CA MET A 17 -16.01 -73.20 14.02
C MET A 17 -16.68 -73.30 15.39
N PHE A 18 -17.02 -72.16 16.01
CA PHE A 18 -18.10 -72.07 16.99
C PHE A 18 -18.90 -70.79 16.70
N VAL A 19 -20.22 -70.95 16.63
CA VAL A 19 -21.20 -69.92 16.28
C VAL A 19 -22.10 -69.69 17.52
N LEU A 20 -22.26 -68.44 17.97
CA LEU A 20 -23.53 -67.67 18.02
C LEU A 20 -23.50 -66.51 19.04
N PHE A 21 -23.75 -65.30 18.49
CA PHE A 21 -24.61 -64.19 18.95
C PHE A 21 -24.50 -63.61 20.37
N ALA A 22 -24.09 -62.34 20.47
CA ALA A 22 -24.99 -61.16 20.43
C ALA A 22 -24.32 -59.96 21.15
N GLY A 23 -24.05 -58.89 20.39
CA GLY A 23 -23.53 -57.63 20.92
C GLY A 23 -23.25 -56.67 19.77
N LEU A 24 -24.28 -55.92 19.37
CA LEU A 24 -24.16 -54.88 18.35
C LEU A 24 -23.29 -53.76 18.93
N MET A 25 -22.02 -53.72 18.55
CA MET A 25 -21.22 -52.50 18.56
C MET A 25 -20.82 -52.24 17.12
N THR A 26 -21.37 -51.17 16.56
CA THR A 26 -20.95 -50.62 15.29
C THR A 26 -19.50 -50.18 15.44
N VAL A 27 -18.58 -51.02 15.00
CA VAL A 27 -17.20 -50.61 14.75
C VAL A 27 -17.30 -49.58 13.63
N GLY A 28 -17.20 -48.31 13.97
CA GLY A 28 -16.97 -47.28 12.96
C GLY A 28 -15.75 -47.71 12.17
N SER A 29 -15.88 -47.80 10.85
CA SER A 29 -14.73 -47.91 9.97
C SER A 29 -13.68 -46.90 10.43
N PRO A 30 -12.38 -47.23 10.45
CA PRO A 30 -11.39 -46.19 10.59
C PRO A 30 -11.68 -45.20 9.46
N VAL A 31 -11.95 -43.95 9.82
CA VAL A 31 -11.93 -42.85 8.86
C VAL A 31 -10.55 -42.95 8.24
N GLN A 32 -10.51 -43.39 6.99
CA GLN A 32 -9.31 -43.28 6.17
C GLN A 32 -9.00 -41.79 6.17
N ALA A 33 -7.89 -41.40 6.79
CA ALA A 33 -7.40 -40.02 6.69
C ALA A 33 -7.36 -39.67 5.20
N GLN A 34 -8.09 -38.63 4.81
CA GLN A 34 -7.96 -38.04 3.49
C GLN A 34 -6.48 -37.67 3.29
N PRO A 35 -5.88 -37.99 2.14
CA PRO A 35 -4.55 -37.47 1.83
C PRO A 35 -4.66 -35.96 1.57
N GLY A 36 -3.83 -35.16 2.24
CA GLY A 36 -3.68 -33.71 2.05
C GLY A 36 -4.44 -32.86 3.07
N GLY A 37 -3.78 -32.50 4.17
CA GLY A 37 -4.20 -31.33 4.96
C GLY A 37 -3.75 -30.03 4.26
N PRO A 38 -4.40 -28.87 4.54
CA PRO A 38 -4.04 -27.58 3.95
C PRO A 38 -2.54 -27.20 4.08
N GLY A 39 -1.90 -27.65 5.16
CA GLY A 39 -0.47 -27.42 5.41
C GLY A 39 0.49 -28.10 4.40
N GLU A 40 0.02 -28.90 3.44
CA GLU A 40 0.85 -29.42 2.34
C GLU A 40 0.78 -28.58 1.05
N ILE A 41 -0.25 -27.72 0.88
CA ILE A 41 -0.44 -26.89 -0.33
C ILE A 41 0.11 -25.48 -0.12
N PHE A 42 0.01 -24.97 1.12
CA PHE A 42 0.37 -23.60 1.46
C PHE A 42 1.54 -23.57 2.42
N ASN A 43 2.70 -23.14 1.92
CA ASN A 43 3.83 -22.82 2.78
C ASN A 43 3.51 -21.53 3.55
N PRO A 44 3.79 -21.45 4.86
CA PRO A 44 3.71 -20.18 5.59
C PRO A 44 4.71 -19.18 5.00
N LEU A 45 4.51 -17.88 5.30
CA LEU A 45 5.53 -16.88 5.00
C LEU A 45 6.87 -17.32 5.58
N GLY A 46 7.88 -17.38 4.72
CA GLY A 46 9.25 -17.63 5.14
C GLY A 46 9.80 -16.42 5.91
N PRO A 47 11.03 -16.53 6.45
CA PRO A 47 11.72 -15.37 6.99
C PRO A 47 11.83 -14.28 5.90
N MET A 48 11.67 -13.02 6.30
CA MET A 48 11.83 -11.88 5.42
C MET A 48 13.26 -11.87 4.83
N PRO A 49 13.43 -11.74 3.50
CA PRO A 49 14.75 -11.62 2.90
C PRO A 49 15.56 -10.44 3.45
N GLU A 50 16.78 -10.72 3.87
CA GLU A 50 17.70 -9.76 4.49
C GLU A 50 19.05 -9.82 3.76
N PRO A 51 19.49 -8.75 3.09
CA PRO A 51 20.81 -8.69 2.48
C PRO A 51 21.89 -8.58 3.57
N PRO A 52 23.00 -9.33 3.47
CA PRO A 52 24.09 -9.29 4.46
C PRO A 52 24.68 -7.90 4.72
N GLU A 53 24.60 -7.01 3.73
CA GLU A 53 25.10 -5.64 3.80
C GLU A 53 24.19 -4.70 4.61
N ASN A 54 22.91 -5.05 4.78
CA ASN A 54 21.97 -4.30 5.62
C ASN A 54 21.27 -5.24 6.62
N PRO A 55 21.98 -5.72 7.66
CA PRO A 55 21.41 -6.69 8.59
C PRO A 55 20.32 -6.06 9.47
N LEU A 56 19.19 -6.72 9.69
CA LEU A 56 18.08 -6.15 10.45
C LEU A 56 18.48 -5.98 11.92
N THR A 57 18.21 -4.78 12.46
CA THR A 57 18.40 -4.44 13.88
C THR A 57 17.27 -3.55 14.34
N ASP A 58 16.83 -3.68 15.59
CA ASP A 58 15.76 -2.86 16.17
C ASP A 58 16.04 -1.36 16.03
N SER A 59 17.28 -0.91 16.23
CA SER A 59 17.65 0.51 16.09
C SER A 59 17.53 1.04 14.67
N LYS A 60 17.87 0.24 13.64
CA LYS A 60 17.65 0.60 12.23
C LYS A 60 16.19 0.57 11.83
N ALA A 61 15.42 -0.42 12.30
CA ALA A 61 13.98 -0.47 12.04
C ALA A 61 13.26 0.72 12.70
N LEU A 62 13.65 1.09 13.93
CA LEU A 62 13.14 2.27 14.63
C LEU A 62 13.46 3.55 13.85
N LEU A 63 14.72 3.80 13.47
CA LEU A 63 15.07 4.94 12.63
C LEU A 63 14.31 4.91 11.29
N GLY A 64 14.11 3.72 10.71
CA GLY A 64 13.30 3.54 9.51
C GLY A 64 11.85 3.97 9.70
N LYS A 65 11.23 3.66 10.85
CA LYS A 65 9.89 4.11 11.23
C LYS A 65 9.82 5.62 11.29
N PHE A 66 10.79 6.28 11.95
CA PHE A 66 10.89 7.74 11.95
C PHE A 66 10.94 8.29 10.52
N LEU A 67 11.85 7.81 9.67
CA LEU A 67 12.01 8.33 8.32
C LEU A 67 10.81 8.04 7.41
N PHE A 68 10.15 6.88 7.55
CA PHE A 68 8.99 6.49 6.75
C PHE A 68 7.79 7.40 6.99
N TRP A 69 7.61 7.85 8.23
CA TRP A 69 6.48 8.72 8.64
C TRP A 69 6.86 10.20 8.77
N GLU A 70 8.07 10.60 8.36
CA GLU A 70 8.54 12.00 8.47
C GLU A 70 8.05 12.84 7.30
N GLU A 71 7.02 13.65 7.53
CA GLU A 71 6.48 14.59 6.53
C GLU A 71 7.52 15.64 6.14
N GLN A 72 8.40 16.03 7.07
CA GLN A 72 9.49 16.97 6.81
C GLN A 72 10.57 16.40 5.86
N LEU A 73 10.50 15.12 5.49
CA LEU A 73 11.39 14.54 4.48
C LEU A 73 11.05 15.06 3.07
N SER A 74 9.77 15.30 2.78
CA SER A 74 9.37 16.00 1.55
C SER A 74 9.77 17.47 1.60
N HIS A 75 10.02 18.08 0.44
CA HIS A 75 10.47 19.46 0.31
C HIS A 75 9.55 20.45 1.04
N ASP A 76 8.24 20.30 0.87
CA ASP A 76 7.21 21.21 1.39
C ASP A 76 6.66 20.81 2.77
N ASN A 77 7.23 19.78 3.41
CA ASN A 77 6.82 19.25 4.72
C ASN A 77 5.42 18.64 4.78
N SER A 78 4.89 18.14 3.67
CA SER A 78 3.50 17.64 3.62
C SER A 78 3.35 16.16 3.26
N ILE A 79 4.41 15.53 2.72
CA ILE A 79 4.40 14.15 2.27
C ILE A 79 5.46 13.35 3.02
N SER A 80 5.08 12.17 3.51
CA SER A 80 5.98 11.11 3.95
C SER A 80 5.74 9.85 3.10
N CYS A 81 6.50 8.78 3.33
CA CYS A 81 6.18 7.48 2.72
C CYS A 81 4.79 7.00 3.18
N GLY A 82 4.50 7.20 4.47
CA GLY A 82 3.22 6.86 5.09
C GLY A 82 2.01 7.55 4.47
N THR A 83 2.17 8.78 3.95
CA THR A 83 1.07 9.52 3.31
C THR A 83 0.51 8.78 2.09
N CYS A 84 1.34 8.01 1.39
CA CYS A 84 0.95 7.23 0.21
C CYS A 84 0.88 5.71 0.47
N HIS A 85 1.27 5.26 1.67
CA HIS A 85 1.44 3.84 2.02
C HIS A 85 0.96 3.54 3.46
N GLY A 86 -0.34 3.69 3.70
CA GLY A 86 -0.97 3.42 5.00
C GLY A 86 -1.31 1.93 5.19
N PRO A 87 -1.01 1.33 6.36
CA PRO A 87 -1.33 -0.08 6.62
C PRO A 87 -2.83 -0.40 6.59
N GLU A 88 -3.68 0.53 7.02
CA GLU A 88 -5.14 0.46 7.05
C GLU A 88 -5.77 0.32 5.66
N VAL A 89 -5.04 0.72 4.62
CA VAL A 89 -5.38 0.50 3.22
C VAL A 89 -4.44 -0.51 2.53
N GLY A 90 -3.91 -1.47 3.30
CA GLY A 90 -3.09 -2.56 2.81
C GLY A 90 -1.72 -2.12 2.26
N GLY A 91 -1.20 -0.99 2.74
CA GLY A 91 0.07 -0.39 2.29
C GLY A 91 -0.03 0.43 1.01
N SER A 92 -1.24 0.82 0.60
CA SER A 92 -1.55 1.71 -0.53
C SER A 92 -1.85 3.14 -0.04
N ASP A 93 -2.22 4.04 -0.94
CA ASP A 93 -2.60 5.42 -0.60
C ASP A 93 -4.04 5.49 -0.07
N PRO A 94 -4.27 5.99 1.15
CA PRO A 94 -5.62 6.12 1.71
C PRO A 94 -6.47 7.15 0.96
N ARG A 95 -5.84 8.03 0.18
CA ARG A 95 -6.50 9.07 -0.63
C ARG A 95 -6.81 8.60 -2.04
N ALA A 96 -6.56 7.33 -2.39
CA ALA A 96 -6.73 6.85 -3.77
C ALA A 96 -8.18 6.96 -4.30
N ASN A 97 -9.19 7.06 -3.42
CA ASN A 97 -10.59 7.29 -3.80
C ASN A 97 -11.00 8.78 -3.75
N ASP A 98 -10.10 9.68 -3.33
CA ASP A 98 -10.34 11.11 -3.36
C ASP A 98 -10.44 11.58 -4.83
N PRO A 99 -11.46 12.36 -5.21
CA PRO A 99 -11.61 12.85 -6.59
C PRO A 99 -10.46 13.72 -7.07
N ARG A 100 -9.62 14.24 -6.16
CA ARG A 100 -8.39 14.98 -6.46
C ARG A 100 -7.19 14.07 -6.71
N SER A 101 -7.28 12.79 -6.36
CA SER A 101 -6.20 11.80 -6.53
C SER A 101 -6.21 11.18 -7.94
N VAL A 102 -6.43 12.02 -8.96
CA VAL A 102 -6.56 11.62 -10.36
C VAL A 102 -5.43 12.22 -11.19
N HIS A 103 -4.76 11.38 -11.99
CA HIS A 103 -3.85 11.81 -13.05
C HIS A 103 -4.56 11.67 -14.41
N PRO A 104 -4.43 12.63 -15.33
CA PRO A 104 -5.18 12.66 -16.59
C PRO A 104 -4.67 11.69 -17.67
N GLY A 105 -4.10 10.56 -17.24
CA GLY A 105 -3.66 9.50 -18.13
C GLY A 105 -2.65 9.91 -19.21
N PHE A 106 -2.76 9.23 -20.34
CA PHE A 106 -1.90 9.32 -21.51
C PHE A 106 -2.27 10.52 -22.40
N ASP A 107 -3.56 10.85 -22.50
CA ASP A 107 -4.03 11.94 -23.35
C ASP A 107 -3.88 13.34 -22.72
N GLY A 108 -3.66 13.41 -21.41
CA GLY A 108 -3.46 14.64 -20.65
C GLY A 108 -4.76 15.43 -20.41
N VAL A 109 -5.93 14.78 -20.54
CA VAL A 109 -7.24 15.37 -20.35
C VAL A 109 -7.97 14.68 -19.20
N PHE A 110 -8.35 15.43 -18.17
CA PHE A 110 -9.16 14.89 -17.06
C PHE A 110 -10.57 14.49 -17.50
N GLY A 111 -11.12 13.47 -16.85
CA GLY A 111 -12.48 12.97 -17.05
C GLY A 111 -12.61 12.01 -18.23
N THR A 112 -11.51 11.39 -18.64
CA THR A 112 -11.43 10.41 -19.73
C THR A 112 -11.20 8.99 -19.18
N PRO A 113 -11.46 7.93 -19.97
CA PRO A 113 -11.28 6.55 -19.51
C PRO A 113 -9.84 6.15 -19.17
N ASP A 114 -8.82 6.89 -19.62
CA ASP A 114 -7.40 6.62 -19.34
C ASP A 114 -6.90 7.30 -18.06
N ASP A 115 -7.74 8.09 -17.39
CA ASP A 115 -7.50 8.63 -16.06
C ASP A 115 -7.02 7.54 -15.09
N ILE A 116 -6.15 7.95 -14.18
CA ILE A 116 -5.46 7.06 -13.26
C ILE A 116 -5.74 7.54 -11.84
N SER A 117 -6.23 6.64 -11.00
CA SER A 117 -6.19 6.86 -9.55
C SER A 117 -4.75 6.68 -9.10
N GLY A 118 -4.08 7.80 -8.82
CA GLY A 118 -2.70 7.87 -8.40
C GLY A 118 -2.58 8.28 -6.94
N SER A 119 -1.38 8.74 -6.55
CA SER A 119 -1.07 9.29 -5.24
C SER A 119 -0.80 10.78 -5.34
N ILE A 120 -1.42 11.57 -4.48
CA ILE A 120 -1.19 13.02 -4.39
C ILE A 120 0.17 13.26 -3.74
N GLY A 121 1.08 13.89 -4.46
CA GLY A 121 2.40 14.27 -3.96
C GLY A 121 2.51 15.77 -3.69
N VAL A 122 3.61 16.37 -4.13
CA VAL A 122 3.93 17.78 -3.91
C VAL A 122 3.50 18.67 -5.07
N VAL A 123 3.34 19.97 -4.78
CA VAL A 123 3.19 20.98 -5.82
C VAL A 123 4.49 21.09 -6.61
N LEU A 124 4.39 21.17 -7.94
CA LEU A 124 5.58 21.35 -8.78
C LEU A 124 6.20 22.72 -8.52
N GLN A 125 7.43 22.72 -8.01
CA GLN A 125 8.11 23.95 -7.62
C GLN A 125 9.63 23.83 -7.69
N GLN A 126 10.27 24.99 -7.79
CA GLN A 126 11.68 25.13 -7.53
C GLN A 126 11.97 24.94 -6.05
N CYS A 127 13.16 24.47 -5.70
CA CYS A 127 13.57 24.38 -4.30
C CYS A 127 13.65 25.75 -3.57
N SER A 128 13.49 26.85 -4.31
CA SER A 128 13.33 28.22 -3.78
C SER A 128 11.90 28.52 -3.28
N GLY A 129 10.93 27.62 -3.53
CA GLY A 129 9.50 27.79 -3.29
C GLY A 129 8.73 28.44 -4.44
N ALA A 130 9.38 28.74 -5.57
CA ALA A 130 8.70 29.30 -6.74
C ALA A 130 7.95 28.19 -7.50
N LEU A 131 6.62 28.34 -7.63
CA LEU A 131 5.78 27.41 -8.38
C LEU A 131 6.20 27.33 -9.86
N MET A 132 6.05 26.14 -10.43
CA MET A 132 6.32 25.85 -11.84
C MET A 132 5.05 25.37 -12.53
N ASP A 133 4.84 25.82 -13.76
CA ASP A 133 3.67 25.47 -14.56
C ASP A 133 4.01 24.29 -15.49
N ASP A 134 3.37 23.14 -15.24
CA ASP A 134 3.45 21.93 -16.06
C ASP A 134 2.34 21.86 -17.13
N GLY A 135 1.38 22.80 -17.10
CA GLY A 135 0.20 22.81 -17.94
C GLY A 135 -0.83 21.73 -17.60
N VAL A 136 -0.63 20.96 -16.53
CA VAL A 136 -1.48 19.83 -16.14
C VAL A 136 -2.08 20.04 -14.77
N PHE A 137 -1.23 20.12 -13.73
CA PHE A 137 -1.67 20.27 -12.36
C PHE A 137 -1.62 21.71 -11.88
N TYR A 138 -0.83 22.60 -12.48
CA TYR A 138 -0.61 23.95 -11.98
C TYR A 138 -1.91 24.72 -11.63
N PRO A 139 -2.02 25.34 -10.42
CA PRO A 139 -1.04 25.38 -9.32
C PRO A 139 -1.23 24.27 -8.26
N GLN A 140 -2.02 23.23 -8.55
CA GLN A 140 -2.32 22.12 -7.64
C GLN A 140 -1.12 21.20 -7.41
N ARG A 141 -1.28 20.33 -6.41
CA ARG A 141 -0.38 19.18 -6.19
C ARG A 141 -0.44 18.23 -7.38
N GLN A 142 0.71 17.65 -7.70
CA GLN A 142 0.80 16.62 -8.73
C GLN A 142 0.25 15.29 -8.21
N VAL A 143 -0.27 14.48 -9.11
CA VAL A 143 -0.69 13.09 -8.84
C VAL A 143 0.24 12.14 -9.59
N THR A 144 0.63 11.02 -8.99
CA THR A 144 1.48 10.04 -9.67
C THR A 144 0.75 9.40 -10.86
N SER A 145 1.49 9.02 -11.89
CA SER A 145 0.95 8.38 -13.10
C SER A 145 0.61 6.89 -12.93
N ARG A 146 0.68 6.37 -11.70
CA ARG A 146 0.30 4.99 -11.34
C ARG A 146 -0.21 4.97 -9.91
N LYS A 147 -1.13 4.06 -9.62
CA LYS A 147 -1.58 3.77 -8.26
C LYS A 147 -0.42 3.24 -7.42
N SER A 148 -0.31 3.70 -6.17
CA SER A 148 0.72 3.19 -5.26
C SER A 148 0.60 1.67 -5.07
N GLN A 149 1.74 0.99 -5.12
CA GLN A 149 1.81 -0.44 -4.80
C GLN A 149 1.77 -0.64 -3.28
N PRO A 150 1.26 -1.81 -2.81
CA PRO A 150 1.39 -2.16 -1.41
C PRO A 150 2.86 -2.24 -0.99
N MET A 151 3.24 -1.49 0.04
CA MET A 151 4.55 -1.68 0.71
C MET A 151 4.56 -2.96 1.57
N ILE A 152 3.39 -3.40 2.06
CA ILE A 152 3.28 -4.56 2.94
C ILE A 152 3.66 -5.81 2.14
N ALA A 153 4.54 -6.63 2.70
CA ALA A 153 5.10 -7.82 2.05
C ALA A 153 5.91 -7.54 0.76
N ALA A 154 6.26 -6.28 0.46
CA ALA A 154 7.08 -5.94 -0.71
C ALA A 154 8.45 -6.65 -0.66
N GLY A 155 9.06 -6.75 0.53
CA GLY A 155 10.38 -7.36 0.74
C GLY A 155 10.51 -8.84 0.33
N TYR A 156 9.40 -9.54 0.09
CA TYR A 156 9.41 -10.92 -0.42
C TYR A 156 9.67 -11.02 -1.94
N HIS A 157 9.68 -9.89 -2.65
CA HIS A 157 9.95 -9.84 -4.09
C HIS A 157 11.31 -9.18 -4.38
N PRO A 158 12.10 -9.73 -5.31
CA PRO A 158 13.43 -9.19 -5.65
C PRO A 158 13.38 -7.94 -6.52
N THR A 159 12.20 -7.56 -7.00
CA THR A 159 11.96 -6.39 -7.87
C THR A 159 10.70 -5.64 -7.43
N LEU A 160 10.81 -4.33 -7.25
CA LEU A 160 9.75 -3.45 -6.76
C LEU A 160 9.27 -2.44 -7.82
N PHE A 161 8.17 -1.75 -7.51
CA PHE A 161 7.31 -1.02 -8.43
C PHE A 161 6.53 -1.89 -9.44
N TRP A 162 5.56 -1.26 -10.11
CA TRP A 162 4.73 -1.89 -11.14
C TRP A 162 5.54 -2.37 -12.34
N ASP A 163 6.59 -1.66 -12.70
CA ASP A 163 7.47 -1.97 -13.84
C ASP A 163 8.82 -2.55 -13.42
N GLY A 164 9.07 -2.82 -12.14
CA GLY A 164 10.29 -3.48 -11.70
C GLY A 164 11.54 -2.60 -11.68
N ARG A 165 11.39 -1.26 -11.77
CA ARG A 165 12.53 -0.33 -11.86
C ARG A 165 13.47 -0.37 -10.64
N ALA A 166 12.97 -0.80 -9.47
CA ALA A 166 13.81 -1.09 -8.31
C ALA A 166 14.18 -2.57 -8.34
N GLY A 167 15.35 -2.88 -8.90
CA GLY A 167 15.89 -4.22 -9.01
C GLY A 167 16.50 -4.76 -7.71
N PRO A 168 17.09 -5.97 -7.74
CA PRO A 168 17.73 -6.58 -6.57
C PRO A 168 19.04 -5.91 -6.16
N GLU A 169 19.56 -4.99 -6.97
CA GLU A 169 20.80 -4.25 -6.72
C GLU A 169 20.47 -2.87 -6.12
N PHE A 170 21.17 -2.49 -5.04
CA PHE A 170 21.13 -1.13 -4.51
C PHE A 170 22.44 -0.40 -4.83
N ILE A 171 22.30 0.68 -5.60
CA ILE A 171 23.37 1.61 -5.95
C ILE A 171 23.18 2.87 -5.11
N ASP A 172 24.22 3.26 -4.37
CA ASP A 172 24.22 4.49 -3.60
C ASP A 172 24.05 5.71 -4.53
N PRO A 173 22.97 6.49 -4.39
CA PRO A 173 22.71 7.61 -5.29
C PRO A 173 23.71 8.77 -5.11
N GLU A 174 24.48 8.81 -4.02
CA GLU A 174 25.50 9.86 -3.80
C GLU A 174 26.85 9.52 -4.44
N THR A 175 27.23 8.23 -4.43
CA THR A 175 28.56 7.81 -4.86
C THR A 175 28.57 6.98 -6.15
N GLY A 176 27.42 6.46 -6.57
CA GLY A 176 27.29 5.52 -7.68
C GLY A 176 27.88 4.14 -7.39
N GLN A 177 28.25 3.84 -6.14
CA GLN A 177 28.77 2.52 -5.75
C GLN A 177 27.63 1.53 -5.51
N VAL A 178 27.84 0.30 -5.95
CA VAL A 178 26.97 -0.83 -5.61
C VAL A 178 27.21 -1.18 -4.15
N LEU A 179 26.23 -0.95 -3.28
CA LEU A 179 26.30 -1.28 -1.86
C LEU A 179 25.64 -2.62 -1.55
N ILE A 180 24.60 -3.00 -2.28
CA ILE A 180 23.97 -4.32 -2.17
C ILE A 180 23.88 -4.92 -3.58
N PRO A 181 24.64 -5.98 -3.90
CA PRO A 181 24.59 -6.57 -5.24
C PRO A 181 23.31 -7.38 -5.49
N VAL A 182 22.71 -7.97 -4.45
CA VAL A 182 21.50 -8.80 -4.55
C VAL A 182 20.66 -8.66 -3.27
N GLY A 183 19.35 -8.50 -3.40
CA GLY A 183 18.41 -8.39 -2.27
C GLY A 183 18.20 -6.98 -1.74
N GLY A 184 18.70 -5.96 -2.44
CA GLY A 184 18.61 -4.55 -2.10
C GLY A 184 17.39 -3.80 -2.64
N ALA A 185 16.32 -4.51 -3.04
CA ALA A 185 15.21 -3.90 -3.75
C ALA A 185 14.45 -2.87 -2.90
N LEU A 186 14.28 -3.12 -1.60
CA LEU A 186 13.66 -2.16 -0.67
C LEU A 186 14.51 -0.89 -0.54
N GLU A 187 15.82 -1.05 -0.40
CA GLU A 187 16.76 0.08 -0.36
C GLU A 187 16.71 0.91 -1.66
N ALA A 188 16.64 0.23 -2.81
CA ALA A 188 16.56 0.88 -4.12
C ALA A 188 15.24 1.63 -4.32
N GLN A 189 14.13 1.09 -3.84
CA GLN A 189 12.81 1.74 -3.91
C GLN A 189 12.76 2.98 -3.00
N ALA A 190 13.25 2.87 -1.76
CA ALA A 190 13.07 3.90 -0.73
C ALA A 190 13.68 5.27 -1.08
N VAL A 191 14.70 5.31 -1.94
CA VAL A 191 15.43 6.55 -2.26
C VAL A 191 14.80 7.38 -3.38
N ALA A 192 14.03 6.76 -4.28
CA ALA A 192 13.52 7.43 -5.47
C ALA A 192 12.42 8.46 -5.16
N PRO A 193 11.41 8.16 -4.32
CA PRO A 193 10.34 9.12 -4.01
C PRO A 193 10.85 10.43 -3.38
N ILE A 194 11.88 10.35 -2.52
CA ILE A 194 12.42 11.50 -1.76
C ILE A 194 12.88 12.64 -2.69
N VAL A 195 13.46 12.31 -3.85
CA VAL A 195 13.97 13.28 -4.82
C VAL A 195 13.04 13.45 -6.04
N SER A 196 11.90 12.75 -6.07
CA SER A 196 10.91 12.83 -7.14
C SER A 196 10.15 14.15 -7.06
N MET A 197 10.23 14.99 -8.10
CA MET A 197 9.50 16.27 -8.16
C MET A 197 7.98 16.11 -8.07
N VAL A 198 7.46 14.91 -8.34
CA VAL A 198 6.04 14.58 -8.24
C VAL A 198 5.67 14.20 -6.81
N GLU A 199 6.47 13.33 -6.19
CA GLU A 199 6.09 12.69 -4.92
C GLU A 199 6.50 13.51 -3.70
N MET A 200 7.78 13.84 -3.55
CA MET A 200 8.30 14.48 -2.32
C MET A 200 9.27 15.64 -2.57
N GLY A 201 9.79 15.81 -3.77
CA GLY A 201 10.94 16.66 -4.08
C GLY A 201 10.65 18.01 -4.71
N CYS A 202 11.69 18.64 -5.26
CA CYS A 202 11.64 19.87 -6.04
C CYS A 202 12.68 19.80 -7.17
N ASP A 203 12.67 20.78 -8.08
CA ASP A 203 13.44 20.79 -9.32
C ASP A 203 14.93 20.42 -9.23
N THR A 204 15.58 20.78 -8.13
CA THR A 204 17.03 20.65 -7.91
C THR A 204 17.34 19.95 -6.59
N LEU A 205 16.38 19.21 -6.02
CA LEU A 205 16.60 18.52 -4.74
C LEU A 205 17.71 17.47 -4.88
N GLY A 206 18.65 17.51 -3.94
CA GLY A 206 19.73 16.54 -3.83
C GLY A 206 19.94 16.09 -2.39
N TRP A 207 20.72 15.04 -2.22
CA TRP A 207 20.95 14.40 -0.92
C TRP A 207 21.63 15.30 0.12
N ASP A 208 22.43 16.28 -0.32
CA ASP A 208 22.97 17.30 0.59
C ASP A 208 21.85 18.12 1.23
N SER A 209 20.84 18.53 0.46
CA SER A 209 19.70 19.29 0.97
C SER A 209 18.82 18.44 1.89
N VAL A 210 18.56 17.17 1.51
CA VAL A 210 17.82 16.20 2.36
C VAL A 210 18.53 16.03 3.70
N ARG A 211 19.85 15.81 3.67
CA ARG A 211 20.68 15.70 4.87
C ARG A 211 20.61 16.95 5.74
N GLN A 212 20.83 18.13 5.16
CA GLN A 212 20.78 19.38 5.93
C GLN A 212 19.41 19.60 6.56
N LYS A 213 18.34 19.23 5.86
CA LYS A 213 16.98 19.31 6.39
C LYS A 213 16.81 18.42 7.61
N LEU A 214 17.14 17.13 7.53
CA LEU A 214 17.09 16.20 8.67
C LEU A 214 17.94 16.65 9.87
N ILE A 215 19.09 17.29 9.63
CA ILE A 215 19.91 17.88 10.71
C ILE A 215 19.20 19.06 11.39
N SER A 216 18.39 19.81 10.65
CA SER A 216 17.79 21.07 11.13
C SER A 216 16.43 20.92 11.79
N VAL A 217 15.71 19.84 11.49
CA VAL A 217 14.34 19.62 11.98
C VAL A 217 14.32 18.81 13.27
N THR A 218 13.26 19.00 14.05
CA THR A 218 12.93 18.09 15.16
C THR A 218 12.22 16.87 14.58
N PRO A 219 12.64 15.63 14.91
CA PRO A 219 11.96 14.43 14.40
C PRO A 219 10.48 14.40 14.80
N MET A 220 9.60 14.01 13.87
CA MET A 220 8.14 13.89 14.08
C MET A 220 7.45 15.18 14.54
N ALA A 221 7.99 16.36 14.23
CA ALA A 221 7.45 17.62 14.73
C ALA A 221 6.02 17.95 14.24
N LEU A 222 5.62 17.41 13.08
CA LEU A 222 4.32 17.66 12.45
C LEU A 222 3.29 16.56 12.73
N ALA A 223 3.77 15.37 13.11
CA ALA A 223 2.93 14.23 13.38
C ALA A 223 2.37 14.27 14.82
N THR A 224 1.22 13.64 15.02
CA THR A 224 0.53 13.51 16.30
C THR A 224 0.27 12.03 16.62
N ASP A 225 -0.33 11.75 17.78
CA ASP A 225 -0.63 10.38 18.25
C ASP A 225 0.56 9.40 18.07
N LEU A 226 1.74 9.83 18.54
CA LEU A 226 2.97 9.08 18.35
C LEU A 226 2.92 7.74 19.11
N PRO A 227 3.22 6.60 18.45
CA PRO A 227 3.34 5.32 19.13
C PRO A 227 4.40 5.32 20.23
N ASP A 228 4.22 4.43 21.22
CA ASP A 228 5.07 4.36 22.42
C ASP A 228 6.57 4.21 22.09
N ASP A 229 6.93 3.45 21.05
CA ASP A 229 8.33 3.26 20.64
C ASP A 229 8.98 4.54 20.11
N ILE A 230 8.24 5.37 19.38
CA ILE A 230 8.66 6.70 18.92
C ILE A 230 8.78 7.65 20.12
N VAL A 231 7.80 7.65 21.03
CA VAL A 231 7.84 8.50 22.23
C VAL A 231 9.05 8.17 23.10
N ASP A 232 9.28 6.88 23.38
CA ASP A 232 10.42 6.40 24.15
C ASP A 232 11.75 6.77 23.48
N ALA A 233 11.83 6.67 22.15
CA ALA A 233 13.00 7.07 21.39
C ALA A 233 13.27 8.58 21.48
N LEU A 234 12.25 9.43 21.38
CA LEU A 234 12.39 10.89 21.46
C LEU A 234 12.87 11.37 22.84
N LEU A 235 12.59 10.61 23.91
CA LEU A 235 13.13 10.88 25.25
C LEU A 235 14.64 10.59 25.35
N LEU A 236 15.18 9.75 24.47
CA LEU A 236 16.59 9.35 24.46
C LEU A 236 17.40 10.06 23.37
N PHE A 237 16.79 10.34 22.22
CA PHE A 237 17.40 10.87 21.01
C PHE A 237 16.61 12.09 20.54
N GLY A 238 17.13 13.29 20.80
CA GLY A 238 16.41 14.54 20.55
C GLY A 238 16.51 15.06 19.11
N ASP A 239 17.29 14.40 18.26
CA ASP A 239 17.54 14.84 16.88
C ASP A 239 17.87 13.65 15.95
N TYR A 240 17.83 13.86 14.64
CA TYR A 240 18.20 12.81 13.68
C TYR A 240 19.65 12.34 13.81
N PRO A 241 20.67 13.20 13.99
CA PRO A 241 22.05 12.74 14.20
C PRO A 241 22.19 11.70 15.33
N SER A 242 21.51 11.87 16.46
CA SER A 242 21.53 10.90 17.56
C SER A 242 20.74 9.62 17.24
N LEU A 243 19.64 9.70 16.49
CA LEU A 243 18.94 8.51 15.97
C LEU A 243 19.83 7.70 15.00
N PHE A 244 20.60 8.38 14.14
CA PHE A 244 21.57 7.74 13.25
C PHE A 244 22.75 7.13 14.04
N GLU A 245 23.23 7.80 15.09
CA GLU A 245 24.28 7.24 15.97
C GLU A 245 23.81 5.96 16.65
N ASN A 246 22.54 5.90 17.09
CA ASN A 246 21.95 4.68 17.64
C ASN A 246 21.82 3.55 16.61
N ALA A 247 21.51 3.87 15.35
CA ALA A 247 21.28 2.91 14.28
C ALA A 247 22.57 2.39 13.62
N PHE A 248 23.57 3.27 13.43
CA PHE A 248 24.76 3.00 12.63
C PHE A 248 26.08 3.17 13.39
N GLY A 249 26.04 3.69 14.62
CA GLY A 249 27.21 3.87 15.49
C GLY A 249 27.94 5.20 15.32
N ASP A 250 27.45 6.10 14.46
CA ASP A 250 27.93 7.48 14.32
C ASP A 250 26.83 8.38 13.75
N THR A 251 27.04 9.70 13.77
CA THR A 251 26.03 10.70 13.42
C THR A 251 25.91 10.98 11.92
N GLU A 252 26.63 10.26 11.05
CA GLU A 252 26.56 10.52 9.60
C GLU A 252 25.21 10.09 9.02
N ILE A 253 24.57 11.04 8.34
CA ILE A 253 23.34 10.83 7.57
C ILE A 253 23.74 10.75 6.09
N THR A 254 23.40 9.65 5.42
CA THR A 254 23.65 9.48 3.97
C THR A 254 22.41 8.88 3.32
N ALA A 255 22.29 9.03 2.00
CA ALA A 255 21.22 8.41 1.22
C ALA A 255 21.18 6.89 1.44
N ALA A 256 22.35 6.25 1.46
CA ALA A 256 22.48 4.83 1.75
C ALA A 256 21.95 4.45 3.14
N ARG A 257 22.25 5.23 4.17
CA ARG A 257 21.76 4.95 5.53
C ARG A 257 20.27 5.24 5.70
N ILE A 258 19.74 6.26 5.02
CA ILE A 258 18.30 6.51 4.92
C ILE A 258 17.61 5.28 4.28
N ALA A 259 18.11 4.83 3.13
CA ALA A 259 17.61 3.63 2.45
C ALA A 259 17.66 2.39 3.36
N PHE A 260 18.78 2.17 4.04
CA PHE A 260 18.98 1.01 4.91
C PHE A 260 18.03 1.00 6.10
N ALA A 261 17.77 2.18 6.70
CA ALA A 261 16.85 2.33 7.81
C ALA A 261 15.40 2.10 7.35
N ILE A 262 14.93 2.79 6.30
CA ILE A 262 13.57 2.62 5.75
C ILE A 262 13.33 1.15 5.37
N ALA A 263 14.25 0.54 4.63
CA ALA A 263 14.13 -0.87 4.26
C ALA A 263 14.16 -1.82 5.48
N SER A 264 14.81 -1.45 6.59
CA SER A 264 14.76 -2.23 7.83
C SER A 264 13.37 -2.17 8.48
N TYR A 265 12.71 -1.00 8.43
CA TYR A 265 11.33 -0.86 8.90
C TYR A 265 10.36 -1.62 8.01
N GLU A 266 10.45 -1.49 6.69
CA GLU A 266 9.59 -2.24 5.76
C GLU A 266 9.72 -3.77 5.95
N ARG A 267 10.90 -4.27 6.38
CA ARG A 267 11.12 -5.69 6.67
C ARG A 267 10.37 -6.22 7.90
N ILE A 268 9.95 -5.37 8.82
CA ILE A 268 9.19 -5.80 10.01
C ILE A 268 7.68 -5.75 9.81
N LEU A 269 7.20 -5.15 8.72
CA LEU A 269 5.78 -5.03 8.37
C LEU A 269 5.26 -6.31 7.71
N ILE A 270 5.23 -7.40 8.49
CA ILE A 270 4.87 -8.74 8.03
C ILE A 270 3.40 -9.07 8.34
N PRO A 271 2.54 -9.28 7.33
CA PRO A 271 1.14 -9.66 7.52
C PRO A 271 0.98 -11.19 7.63
N ASP A 272 1.49 -11.76 8.72
CA ASP A 272 1.54 -13.21 8.98
C ASP A 272 0.41 -13.76 9.86
N ARG A 273 -0.63 -12.97 10.16
CA ARG A 273 -1.76 -13.39 11.02
C ARG A 273 -3.12 -13.19 10.38
N THR A 274 -3.21 -13.38 9.06
CA THR A 274 -4.50 -13.44 8.37
C THR A 274 -5.30 -14.67 8.81
N PRO A 275 -6.63 -14.69 8.66
CA PRO A 275 -7.43 -15.92 8.84
C PRO A 275 -6.88 -17.12 8.04
N PHE A 276 -6.36 -16.88 6.85
CA PHE A 276 -5.69 -17.88 6.03
C PHE A 276 -4.38 -18.40 6.66
N ASP A 277 -3.55 -17.54 7.23
CA ASP A 277 -2.32 -17.97 7.91
C ASP A 277 -2.65 -18.83 9.14
N LEU A 278 -3.60 -18.39 9.98
CA LEU A 278 -4.05 -19.13 11.16
C LEU A 278 -4.66 -20.49 10.79
N PHE A 279 -5.40 -20.54 9.68
CA PHE A 279 -5.94 -21.79 9.14
C PHE A 279 -4.82 -22.74 8.69
N ASN A 280 -3.80 -22.23 8.02
CA ASN A 280 -2.62 -23.02 7.61
C ASN A 280 -1.80 -23.52 8.81
N GLU A 281 -1.83 -22.81 9.94
CA GLU A 281 -1.24 -23.25 11.22
C GLU A 281 -2.09 -24.33 11.95
N GLY A 282 -3.27 -24.67 11.41
CA GLY A 282 -4.13 -25.74 11.93
C GLY A 282 -5.29 -25.25 12.80
N ILE A 283 -5.54 -23.94 12.86
CA ILE A 283 -6.73 -23.37 13.51
C ILE A 283 -7.91 -23.50 12.53
N ALA A 284 -8.59 -24.64 12.58
CA ALA A 284 -9.57 -25.04 11.57
C ALA A 284 -10.77 -24.09 11.40
N ASP A 285 -11.10 -23.31 12.43
CA ASP A 285 -12.20 -22.33 12.44
C ASP A 285 -11.75 -20.90 12.15
N ALA A 286 -10.47 -20.67 11.83
CA ALA A 286 -9.98 -19.35 11.42
C ALA A 286 -10.61 -18.89 10.09
N LEU A 287 -10.82 -19.81 9.14
CA LEU A 287 -11.63 -19.56 7.94
C LEU A 287 -13.03 -20.14 8.09
N THR A 288 -14.05 -19.38 7.71
CA THR A 288 -15.43 -19.88 7.63
C THR A 288 -15.58 -20.95 6.53
N ASP A 289 -16.67 -21.72 6.57
CA ASP A 289 -16.97 -22.72 5.54
C ASP A 289 -17.06 -22.11 4.12
N THR A 290 -17.53 -20.86 3.99
CA THR A 290 -17.60 -20.14 2.71
C THR A 290 -16.22 -19.71 2.24
N GLN A 291 -15.38 -19.19 3.15
CA GLN A 291 -14.00 -18.82 2.84
C GLN A 291 -13.15 -20.03 2.47
N GLN A 292 -13.35 -21.20 3.10
CA GLN A 292 -12.68 -22.44 2.72
C GLN A 292 -13.09 -22.90 1.31
N GLN A 293 -14.37 -22.77 0.94
CA GLN A 293 -14.82 -23.04 -0.44
C GLN A 293 -14.21 -22.04 -1.43
N GLY A 294 -14.19 -20.76 -1.08
CA GLY A 294 -13.56 -19.70 -1.87
C GLY A 294 -12.06 -19.92 -2.07
N MET A 295 -11.36 -20.37 -1.03
CA MET A 295 -9.95 -20.74 -1.09
C MET A 295 -9.70 -21.88 -2.08
N LEU A 296 -10.53 -22.93 -2.10
CA LEU A 296 -10.40 -24.02 -3.07
C LEU A 296 -10.58 -23.54 -4.51
N LEU A 297 -11.58 -22.68 -4.75
CA LEU A 297 -11.78 -22.06 -6.06
C LEU A 297 -10.60 -21.15 -6.44
N PHE A 298 -10.05 -20.41 -5.49
CA PHE A 298 -8.87 -19.57 -5.69
C PHE A 298 -7.63 -20.40 -6.09
N ILE A 299 -7.43 -21.57 -5.48
CA ILE A 299 -6.32 -22.48 -5.83
C ILE A 299 -6.40 -22.88 -7.30
N ASP A 300 -7.59 -23.24 -7.77
CA ASP A 300 -7.77 -23.75 -9.13
C ASP A 300 -7.65 -22.66 -10.21
N ASN A 301 -7.92 -21.40 -9.86
CA ASN A 301 -8.09 -20.33 -10.85
C ASN A 301 -7.07 -19.17 -10.73
N CYS A 302 -6.56 -18.86 -9.55
CA CYS A 302 -5.75 -17.66 -9.31
C CYS A 302 -4.30 -17.96 -8.93
N LEU A 303 -4.05 -19.15 -8.35
CA LEU A 303 -2.73 -19.57 -7.88
C LEU A 303 -1.62 -19.61 -8.95
N PRO A 304 -1.89 -19.84 -10.26
CA PRO A 304 -0.86 -19.82 -11.29
C PRO A 304 -0.03 -18.51 -11.33
N CYS A 305 -0.63 -17.38 -10.98
CA CYS A 305 0.05 -16.08 -10.88
C CYS A 305 0.24 -15.66 -9.41
N HIS A 306 -0.72 -15.96 -8.54
CA HIS A 306 -0.69 -15.58 -7.12
C HIS A 306 -0.15 -16.68 -6.22
N SER A 307 1.05 -17.16 -6.55
CA SER A 307 1.69 -18.30 -5.89
C SER A 307 2.10 -18.04 -4.43
N THR A 308 2.21 -19.11 -3.65
CA THR A 308 2.53 -19.05 -2.21
C THR A 308 4.05 -19.05 -1.97
N PRO A 309 4.53 -18.51 -0.84
CA PRO A 309 3.79 -18.03 0.34
C PRO A 309 3.35 -16.56 0.30
N ALA A 310 3.87 -15.77 -0.63
CA ALA A 310 3.59 -14.33 -0.74
C ALA A 310 2.24 -14.02 -1.40
N LEU A 311 1.55 -15.00 -1.99
CA LEU A 311 0.32 -14.83 -2.77
C LEU A 311 0.54 -13.90 -3.99
N GLY A 312 1.67 -14.08 -4.64
CA GLY A 312 2.17 -13.33 -5.80
C GLY A 312 3.48 -13.95 -6.28
N ASP A 313 3.65 -14.13 -7.58
CA ASP A 313 4.91 -14.64 -8.16
C ASP A 313 5.96 -13.54 -8.40
N GLY A 314 5.56 -12.27 -8.37
CA GLY A 314 6.43 -11.13 -8.65
C GLY A 314 6.93 -11.06 -10.10
N LEU A 315 6.33 -11.84 -11.00
CA LEU A 315 6.66 -11.83 -12.43
C LEU A 315 5.91 -10.71 -13.14
N PHE A 316 6.43 -10.32 -14.31
CA PHE A 316 5.86 -9.26 -15.13
C PHE A 316 4.96 -9.87 -16.20
N ARG A 317 3.72 -9.40 -16.28
CA ARG A 317 2.68 -9.91 -17.20
C ARG A 317 1.85 -8.79 -17.74
N ASN A 318 1.51 -8.84 -19.03
CA ASN A 318 0.46 -7.97 -19.57
C ASN A 318 -0.88 -8.67 -19.39
N ILE A 319 -1.65 -8.26 -18.37
CA ILE A 319 -2.97 -8.84 -18.09
C ILE A 319 -4.11 -8.15 -18.84
N GLY A 320 -3.83 -7.20 -19.74
CA GLY A 320 -4.85 -6.51 -20.52
C GLY A 320 -5.68 -5.50 -19.73
N VAL A 321 -5.09 -4.76 -18.79
CA VAL A 321 -5.77 -3.69 -18.03
C VAL A 321 -6.01 -2.43 -18.87
N ARG A 322 -5.10 -2.12 -19.80
CA ARG A 322 -5.20 -0.98 -20.72
C ARG A 322 -4.37 -1.23 -22.00
N PRO A 323 -4.59 -0.44 -23.08
CA PRO A 323 -3.73 -0.51 -24.26
C PRO A 323 -2.26 -0.27 -23.93
N ILE A 324 -1.37 -1.09 -24.50
CA ILE A 324 0.08 -1.09 -24.20
C ILE A 324 0.80 0.23 -24.51
N PHE A 325 0.21 1.10 -25.33
CA PHE A 325 0.79 2.40 -25.67
C PHE A 325 0.43 3.50 -24.66
N GLU A 326 -0.56 3.27 -23.79
CA GLU A 326 -0.94 4.22 -22.74
C GLU A 326 -0.03 4.09 -21.51
N ASP A 327 0.42 2.88 -21.19
CA ASP A 327 1.47 2.61 -20.20
C ASP A 327 2.32 1.43 -20.66
N GLU A 328 3.57 1.71 -21.03
CA GLU A 328 4.49 0.71 -21.58
C GLU A 328 4.99 -0.30 -20.53
N GLY A 329 4.76 -0.06 -19.23
CA GLY A 329 5.06 -1.02 -18.17
C GLY A 329 6.54 -1.37 -18.08
N HIS A 330 6.87 -2.65 -17.92
CA HIS A 330 8.22 -3.18 -17.73
C HIS A 330 9.18 -2.86 -18.89
N PHE A 331 8.66 -2.60 -20.09
CA PHE A 331 9.46 -2.15 -21.25
C PHE A 331 10.34 -0.94 -20.93
N VAL A 332 9.87 0.00 -20.10
CA VAL A 332 10.65 1.21 -19.76
C VAL A 332 11.93 0.89 -19.00
N VAL A 333 11.99 -0.31 -18.39
CA VAL A 333 13.15 -0.82 -17.64
C VAL A 333 14.01 -1.71 -18.52
N THR A 334 13.42 -2.62 -19.31
CA THR A 334 14.17 -3.63 -20.06
C THR A 334 14.57 -3.20 -21.47
N GLY A 335 13.76 -2.33 -22.10
CA GLY A 335 13.86 -1.98 -23.51
C GLY A 335 13.49 -3.12 -24.48
N ASP A 336 12.97 -4.24 -23.99
CA ASP A 336 12.52 -5.37 -24.82
C ASP A 336 11.04 -5.18 -25.22
N PRO A 337 10.71 -5.01 -26.51
CA PRO A 337 9.32 -4.83 -26.95
C PRO A 337 8.35 -5.95 -26.51
N ALA A 338 8.87 -7.13 -26.14
CA ALA A 338 8.06 -8.21 -25.57
C ALA A 338 7.47 -7.85 -24.19
N ASP A 339 8.10 -6.93 -23.45
CA ASP A 339 7.70 -6.51 -22.10
C ASP A 339 6.73 -5.31 -22.11
N MET A 340 6.28 -4.85 -23.27
CA MET A 340 5.32 -3.74 -23.36
C MET A 340 4.00 -4.10 -22.65
N GLY A 341 3.53 -3.18 -21.80
CA GLY A 341 2.32 -3.35 -21.00
C GLY A 341 2.44 -4.41 -19.91
N HIS A 342 3.65 -4.94 -19.65
CA HIS A 342 3.84 -5.93 -18.59
C HIS A 342 3.99 -5.24 -17.24
N PHE A 343 3.27 -5.74 -16.23
CA PHE A 343 3.33 -5.25 -14.87
C PHE A 343 3.54 -6.39 -13.88
N LYS A 344 4.24 -6.08 -12.78
CA LYS A 344 4.48 -7.02 -11.70
C LYS A 344 3.17 -7.55 -11.14
N THR A 345 3.03 -8.87 -11.02
CA THR A 345 1.96 -9.51 -10.24
C THR A 345 2.23 -9.30 -8.74
N PRO A 346 1.41 -8.49 -8.03
CA PRO A 346 1.66 -8.18 -6.63
C PRO A 346 1.15 -9.29 -5.70
N SER A 347 1.64 -9.28 -4.45
CA SER A 347 1.07 -10.05 -3.34
C SER A 347 -0.41 -9.71 -3.13
N LEU A 348 -1.26 -10.71 -2.88
CA LEU A 348 -2.66 -10.51 -2.47
C LEU A 348 -2.87 -10.40 -0.96
N ARG A 349 -1.80 -10.42 -0.15
CA ARG A 349 -1.94 -10.17 1.29
C ARG A 349 -2.48 -8.75 1.51
N ASN A 350 -3.48 -8.61 2.39
CA ASN A 350 -4.22 -7.37 2.66
C ASN A 350 -4.88 -6.73 1.42
N VAL A 351 -5.13 -7.50 0.35
CA VAL A 351 -5.77 -6.95 -0.86
C VAL A 351 -7.19 -6.44 -0.61
N GLY A 352 -7.88 -6.96 0.40
CA GLY A 352 -9.21 -6.49 0.77
C GLY A 352 -9.26 -5.02 1.18
N LEU A 353 -8.14 -4.44 1.62
CA LEU A 353 -8.06 -3.09 2.17
C LEU A 353 -7.70 -2.01 1.14
N ARG A 354 -7.23 -2.38 -0.05
CA ARG A 354 -6.43 -1.49 -0.91
C ARG A 354 -7.11 -1.01 -2.19
N ALA A 355 -8.44 -1.01 -2.22
CA ALA A 355 -9.20 -0.44 -3.33
C ALA A 355 -8.79 1.04 -3.59
N PRO A 356 -8.82 1.52 -4.85
CA PRO A 356 -9.14 0.78 -6.08
C PRO A 356 -7.98 -0.12 -6.56
N TYR A 357 -8.16 -0.86 -7.65
CA TYR A 357 -7.24 -1.93 -8.07
C TYR A 357 -6.55 -1.69 -9.41
N PHE A 358 -5.48 -2.47 -9.63
CA PHE A 358 -4.52 -2.38 -10.75
C PHE A 358 -3.60 -1.17 -10.71
N HIS A 359 -2.63 -1.14 -11.63
CA HIS A 359 -1.62 -0.09 -11.73
C HIS A 359 -2.19 1.29 -12.07
N ASN A 360 -3.41 1.34 -12.58
CA ASN A 360 -4.14 2.58 -12.88
C ASN A 360 -5.26 2.88 -11.89
N GLY A 361 -5.55 2.00 -10.92
CA GLY A 361 -6.71 2.15 -10.04
C GLY A 361 -8.06 2.13 -10.77
N GLY A 362 -8.13 1.51 -11.97
CA GLY A 362 -9.29 1.58 -12.85
C GLY A 362 -10.46 0.66 -12.46
N LYS A 363 -10.32 -0.15 -11.41
CA LYS A 363 -11.42 -0.96 -10.86
C LYS A 363 -11.71 -0.54 -9.44
N ALA A 364 -12.95 -0.16 -9.15
CA ALA A 364 -13.33 0.41 -7.86
C ALA A 364 -13.38 -0.65 -6.75
N ASP A 365 -13.81 -1.87 -7.08
CA ASP A 365 -14.03 -2.93 -6.10
C ASP A 365 -13.60 -4.32 -6.62
N LEU A 366 -13.66 -5.33 -5.74
CA LEU A 366 -13.33 -6.71 -6.11
C LEU A 366 -14.35 -7.37 -7.05
N ASP A 367 -15.60 -6.88 -7.12
CA ASP A 367 -16.56 -7.44 -8.08
C ASP A 367 -16.11 -7.10 -9.50
N GLU A 368 -15.64 -5.86 -9.73
CA GLU A 368 -15.09 -5.44 -11.01
C GLU A 368 -13.78 -6.16 -11.35
N VAL A 369 -12.90 -6.39 -10.37
CA VAL A 369 -11.66 -7.17 -10.56
C VAL A 369 -11.96 -8.62 -10.93
N LEU A 370 -12.89 -9.25 -10.23
CA LEU A 370 -13.26 -10.63 -10.50
C LEU A 370 -13.99 -10.77 -11.84
N ALA A 371 -14.82 -9.79 -12.21
CA ALA A 371 -15.43 -9.73 -13.54
C ALA A 371 -14.38 -9.60 -14.66
N PHE A 372 -13.36 -8.74 -14.45
CA PHE A 372 -12.24 -8.56 -15.37
C PHE A 372 -11.51 -9.89 -15.65
N TYR A 373 -11.08 -10.59 -14.60
CA TYR A 373 -10.40 -11.88 -14.76
C TYR A 373 -11.34 -12.95 -15.33
N ASN A 374 -12.61 -12.99 -14.92
CA ASN A 374 -13.56 -13.97 -15.44
C ASN A 374 -13.85 -13.78 -16.94
N GLY A 375 -13.64 -12.56 -17.45
CA GLY A 375 -13.75 -12.19 -18.86
C GLY A 375 -12.46 -12.37 -19.69
N GLY A 376 -11.32 -12.66 -19.07
CA GLY A 376 -10.02 -12.78 -19.77
C GLY A 376 -9.27 -11.46 -19.99
N GLY A 377 -9.59 -10.41 -19.20
CA GLY A 377 -9.01 -9.07 -19.37
C GLY A 377 -9.79 -8.15 -20.31
N ASP A 378 -9.46 -6.86 -20.31
CA ASP A 378 -10.20 -5.84 -21.06
C ASP A 378 -9.56 -5.55 -22.44
N PHE A 379 -8.26 -5.82 -22.60
CA PHE A 379 -7.49 -5.46 -23.79
C PHE A 379 -6.56 -6.58 -24.28
N GLU A 380 -6.32 -6.56 -25.60
CA GLU A 380 -5.41 -7.46 -26.31
C GLU A 380 -4.26 -6.68 -26.97
N PRO A 381 -3.08 -7.29 -27.20
CA PRO A 381 -2.70 -8.63 -26.76
C PRO A 381 -2.50 -8.69 -25.24
N ASN A 382 -2.70 -9.87 -24.63
CA ASN A 382 -2.40 -10.12 -23.22
C ASN A 382 -1.72 -11.49 -22.98
N ASP A 383 -1.36 -11.77 -21.72
CA ASP A 383 -0.70 -13.00 -21.28
C ASP A 383 -1.59 -14.21 -21.59
N PRO A 384 -1.08 -15.32 -22.16
CA PRO A 384 -1.87 -16.51 -22.47
C PRO A 384 -2.62 -17.16 -21.29
N LEU A 385 -2.30 -16.79 -20.06
CA LEU A 385 -3.06 -17.19 -18.87
C LEU A 385 -4.37 -16.40 -18.70
N MET A 386 -4.55 -15.28 -19.41
CA MET A 386 -5.75 -14.44 -19.39
C MET A 386 -6.86 -15.00 -20.29
N GLU A 387 -7.33 -16.19 -19.98
CA GLU A 387 -8.47 -16.81 -20.65
C GLU A 387 -9.75 -16.68 -19.80
N PRO A 388 -10.94 -16.54 -20.41
CA PRO A 388 -12.19 -16.48 -19.66
C PRO A 388 -12.36 -17.71 -18.74
N MET A 389 -12.48 -17.47 -17.43
CA MET A 389 -12.54 -18.56 -16.44
C MET A 389 -13.91 -19.27 -16.42
N GLY A 390 -14.99 -18.59 -16.84
CA GLY A 390 -16.33 -19.17 -16.92
C GLY A 390 -16.97 -19.49 -15.57
N LEU A 391 -16.53 -18.82 -14.50
CA LEU A 391 -17.02 -19.01 -13.14
C LEU A 391 -18.42 -18.41 -12.97
N SER A 392 -19.25 -19.06 -12.14
CA SER A 392 -20.59 -18.56 -11.82
C SER A 392 -20.55 -17.40 -10.81
N ASN A 393 -21.62 -16.61 -10.71
CA ASN A 393 -21.72 -15.55 -9.69
C ASN A 393 -21.56 -16.07 -8.26
N MET A 394 -21.94 -17.34 -7.99
CA MET A 394 -21.75 -17.95 -6.68
C MET A 394 -20.26 -18.23 -6.42
N ASP A 395 -19.55 -18.77 -7.41
CA ASP A 395 -18.11 -19.05 -7.30
C ASP A 395 -17.32 -17.76 -7.10
N LEU A 396 -17.65 -16.71 -7.88
CA LEU A 396 -17.03 -15.39 -7.74
C LEU A 396 -17.27 -14.79 -6.34
N SER A 397 -18.48 -14.93 -5.80
CA SER A 397 -18.80 -14.47 -4.44
C SER A 397 -17.99 -15.20 -3.35
N LEU A 398 -17.80 -16.51 -3.50
CA LEU A 398 -16.98 -17.31 -2.58
C LEU A 398 -15.50 -16.91 -2.65
N ILE A 399 -14.95 -16.74 -3.86
CA ILE A 399 -13.58 -16.24 -4.06
C ILE A 399 -13.43 -14.85 -3.44
N LYS A 400 -14.39 -13.96 -3.65
CA LYS A 400 -14.39 -12.61 -3.08
C LYS A 400 -14.33 -12.64 -1.56
N ASP A 401 -15.15 -13.44 -0.89
CA ASP A 401 -15.14 -13.55 0.58
C ASP A 401 -13.76 -14.02 1.09
N PHE A 402 -13.15 -15.01 0.44
CA PHE A 402 -11.81 -15.44 0.76
C PHE A 402 -10.75 -14.33 0.56
N ILE A 403 -10.78 -13.64 -0.58
CA ILE A 403 -9.80 -12.58 -0.90
C ILE A 403 -9.97 -11.37 0.03
N LEU A 404 -11.21 -10.94 0.28
CA LEU A 404 -11.53 -9.74 1.07
C LEU A 404 -11.26 -9.94 2.55
N ASN A 405 -11.67 -11.09 3.10
CA ASN A 405 -11.67 -11.32 4.54
C ASN A 405 -10.64 -12.38 4.97
N GLY A 406 -10.41 -13.39 4.14
CA GLY A 406 -9.48 -14.49 4.46
C GLY A 406 -8.00 -14.08 4.38
N LEU A 407 -7.66 -13.09 3.55
CA LEU A 407 -6.29 -12.62 3.31
C LEU A 407 -5.94 -11.29 4.01
N THR A 408 -6.81 -10.81 4.91
CA THR A 408 -6.64 -9.53 5.59
C THR A 408 -6.16 -9.75 7.02
N ASP A 409 -5.04 -9.12 7.37
CA ASP A 409 -4.49 -9.11 8.72
C ASP A 409 -5.12 -7.95 9.50
N SER A 410 -5.86 -8.28 10.57
CA SER A 410 -6.55 -7.27 11.37
C SER A 410 -5.59 -6.28 12.03
N ARG A 411 -4.31 -6.63 12.22
CA ARG A 411 -3.33 -5.67 12.72
C ARG A 411 -3.06 -4.57 11.72
N ALA A 412 -3.03 -4.88 10.43
CA ALA A 412 -2.86 -3.86 9.40
C ALA A 412 -4.13 -2.99 9.28
N GLU A 413 -5.31 -3.62 9.26
CA GLU A 413 -6.62 -2.93 9.20
C GLU A 413 -6.80 -1.91 10.32
N PHE A 414 -6.36 -2.23 11.54
CA PHE A 414 -6.55 -1.40 12.73
C PHE A 414 -5.28 -0.64 13.19
N GLY A 415 -4.22 -0.61 12.38
CA GLY A 415 -2.96 0.08 12.75
C GLY A 415 -2.36 -0.43 14.07
N LEU A 416 -2.42 -1.74 14.32
CA LEU A 416 -1.85 -2.38 15.51
C LEU A 416 -0.41 -2.86 15.26
N PRO A 417 0.44 -2.97 16.29
CA PRO A 417 1.81 -3.43 16.11
C PRO A 417 1.92 -4.76 15.34
N PRO A 418 2.84 -4.86 14.34
CA PRO A 418 3.91 -3.92 14.01
C PRO A 418 3.52 -2.79 13.04
N PHE A 419 2.23 -2.65 12.71
CA PHE A 419 1.70 -1.65 11.79
C PHE A 419 1.25 -0.36 12.48
N ASP A 420 1.52 -0.20 13.77
CA ASP A 420 1.24 1.03 14.50
C ASP A 420 2.10 2.18 13.96
N HIS A 421 1.48 3.36 13.86
CA HIS A 421 2.11 4.52 13.24
C HIS A 421 1.59 5.81 13.85
N PRO A 422 2.33 6.92 13.72
CA PRO A 422 1.83 8.23 14.10
C PRO A 422 0.71 8.69 13.15
N THR A 423 -0.10 9.64 13.62
CA THR A 423 -1.10 10.34 12.79
C THR A 423 -0.43 11.52 12.09
N MET A 424 -0.52 11.53 10.75
CA MET A 424 0.03 12.60 9.90
C MET A 424 -0.94 13.79 9.80
N GLN A 425 -0.46 14.91 9.27
CA GLN A 425 -1.29 16.08 9.04
C GLN A 425 -2.43 15.76 8.05
N PRO A 426 -3.70 16.12 8.37
CA PRO A 426 -4.82 15.87 7.48
C PRO A 426 -4.74 16.76 6.24
N PHE A 427 -5.16 16.23 5.08
CA PHE A 427 -5.30 17.04 3.87
C PHE A 427 -6.73 17.56 3.75
N PHE A 428 -6.90 18.86 3.54
CA PHE A 428 -8.20 19.51 3.38
C PHE A 428 -8.14 20.68 2.41
N VAL A 429 -9.31 21.29 2.17
CA VAL A 429 -9.48 22.55 1.43
C VAL A 429 -10.09 23.56 2.39
N ARG A 430 -9.36 24.63 2.73
CA ARG A 430 -9.94 25.73 3.50
C ARG A 430 -11.05 26.38 2.69
N GLY A 431 -12.20 26.56 3.33
CA GLY A 431 -13.42 26.98 2.65
C GLY A 431 -14.43 25.86 2.40
N ASP A 432 -14.02 24.58 2.43
CA ASP A 432 -14.90 23.41 2.27
C ASP A 432 -15.25 22.84 3.65
N SER A 433 -16.08 23.59 4.39
CA SER A 433 -16.45 23.25 5.76
C SER A 433 -17.42 22.06 5.86
N ASN A 434 -18.16 21.79 4.79
CA ASN A 434 -19.16 20.72 4.76
C ASN A 434 -18.62 19.39 4.18
N ASP A 435 -17.37 19.38 3.69
CA ASP A 435 -16.63 18.25 3.11
C ASP A 435 -17.31 17.63 1.87
N ASP A 436 -17.90 18.47 1.01
CA ASP A 436 -18.52 18.04 -0.25
C ASP A 436 -17.62 18.21 -1.48
N ASN A 437 -16.38 18.67 -1.28
CA ASN A 437 -15.36 18.98 -2.29
C ASN A 437 -15.68 20.21 -3.16
N ALA A 438 -16.62 21.05 -2.76
CA ALA A 438 -16.87 22.34 -3.40
C ALA A 438 -16.78 23.48 -2.36
N VAL A 439 -16.04 24.54 -2.70
CA VAL A 439 -16.04 25.76 -1.90
C VAL A 439 -17.11 26.71 -2.44
N ASP A 440 -18.26 26.76 -1.77
CA ASP A 440 -19.38 27.61 -2.18
C ASP A 440 -20.17 28.24 -1.01
N ILE A 441 -21.38 28.74 -1.28
CA ILE A 441 -22.19 29.42 -0.26
C ILE A 441 -22.70 28.45 0.82
N SER A 442 -22.80 27.16 0.51
CA SER A 442 -23.22 26.13 1.45
C SER A 442 -22.25 26.00 2.61
N ASP A 443 -20.95 26.25 2.40
CA ASP A 443 -19.93 26.25 3.45
C ASP A 443 -20.08 27.43 4.40
N ALA A 444 -20.31 28.63 3.86
CA ALA A 444 -20.62 29.78 4.69
C ALA A 444 -21.88 29.53 5.54
N ILE A 445 -22.88 28.84 4.99
CA ILE A 445 -24.08 28.44 5.73
C ILE A 445 -23.75 27.39 6.80
N HIS A 446 -22.91 26.40 6.47
CA HIS A 446 -22.48 25.34 7.37
C HIS A 446 -21.71 25.91 8.58
N ALA A 447 -20.72 26.78 8.34
CA ALA A 447 -20.01 27.50 9.39
C ALA A 447 -20.97 28.32 10.28
N LEU A 448 -21.93 29.05 9.69
CA LEU A 448 -22.94 29.79 10.46
C LEU A 448 -23.87 28.87 11.27
N GLN A 449 -24.19 27.68 10.77
CA GLN A 449 -24.99 26.69 11.49
C GLN A 449 -24.24 26.15 12.71
N PHE A 450 -22.94 25.87 12.59
CA PHE A 450 -22.07 25.53 13.71
C PHE A 450 -22.10 26.64 14.77
N LEU A 451 -21.81 27.89 14.37
CA LEU A 451 -21.68 29.02 15.30
C LEU A 451 -22.97 29.39 16.04
N PHE A 452 -24.13 29.34 15.38
CA PHE A 452 -25.38 29.88 15.92
C PHE A 452 -26.45 28.85 16.23
N THR A 453 -26.37 27.66 15.64
CA THR A 453 -27.42 26.64 15.78
C THR A 453 -26.91 25.33 16.36
N GLY A 454 -25.61 25.22 16.64
CA GLY A 454 -24.99 24.01 17.20
C GLY A 454 -24.88 22.88 16.18
N GLY A 455 -24.64 23.22 14.91
CA GLY A 455 -24.18 22.24 13.91
C GLY A 455 -22.84 21.62 14.32
N GLU A 456 -22.45 20.52 13.67
CA GLU A 456 -21.13 19.89 13.83
C GLU A 456 -20.22 20.34 12.68
N VAL A 457 -18.92 20.39 12.93
CA VAL A 457 -17.87 20.68 11.93
C VAL A 457 -16.97 19.45 11.85
N ILE A 458 -16.71 18.99 10.62
CA ILE A 458 -15.85 17.83 10.34
C ILE A 458 -14.37 18.23 10.45
N CYS A 459 -14.05 19.40 9.92
CA CYS A 459 -12.69 19.93 9.84
C CYS A 459 -12.70 21.38 10.28
N GLU A 460 -12.18 21.63 11.49
CA GLU A 460 -12.12 22.96 12.07
C GLU A 460 -11.22 23.87 11.22
N ASP A 461 -10.06 23.37 10.79
CA ASP A 461 -9.16 24.11 9.89
C ASP A 461 -9.83 24.47 8.55
N ALA A 462 -10.68 23.58 8.01
CA ALA A 462 -11.43 23.90 6.79
C ALA A 462 -12.45 25.03 7.03
N THR A 463 -12.94 25.17 8.26
CA THR A 463 -13.98 26.13 8.68
C THR A 463 -13.39 27.46 9.14
N ASP A 464 -12.13 27.49 9.58
CA ASP A 464 -11.36 28.71 9.78
C ASP A 464 -10.94 29.30 8.43
N PHE A 465 -11.90 29.94 7.75
CA PHE A 465 -11.69 30.46 6.40
C PHE A 465 -10.65 31.57 6.35
N ASN A 466 -10.37 32.20 7.49
CA ASN A 466 -9.48 33.36 7.57
C ASN A 466 -8.10 33.05 8.19
N ASP A 467 -7.92 31.83 8.69
CA ASP A 467 -6.65 31.25 9.20
C ASP A 467 -6.08 32.06 10.36
N ASP A 468 -6.94 32.44 11.32
CA ASP A 468 -6.55 33.16 12.54
C ASP A 468 -6.60 32.31 13.82
N GLY A 469 -6.89 31.01 13.67
CA GLY A 469 -6.97 30.01 14.72
C GLY A 469 -8.24 30.11 15.57
N ALA A 470 -9.27 30.81 15.09
CA ALA A 470 -10.53 31.00 15.81
C ALA A 470 -11.76 30.86 14.91
N LEU A 471 -12.62 29.88 15.21
CA LEU A 471 -13.91 29.73 14.54
C LEU A 471 -14.90 30.78 15.04
N ASP A 472 -15.11 31.84 14.26
CA ASP A 472 -16.07 32.90 14.56
C ASP A 472 -16.75 33.50 13.32
N ILE A 473 -17.44 34.64 13.49
CA ILE A 473 -18.20 35.26 12.40
C ILE A 473 -17.30 35.81 11.27
N ALA A 474 -16.02 36.03 11.54
CA ALA A 474 -15.04 36.49 10.56
C ALA A 474 -14.84 35.47 9.44
N ASP A 475 -14.98 34.16 9.74
CA ASP A 475 -14.81 33.09 8.76
C ASP A 475 -15.83 33.19 7.63
N PRO A 476 -17.15 33.01 7.86
CA PRO A 476 -18.12 33.10 6.77
C PRO A 476 -18.08 34.47 6.08
N ILE A 477 -17.65 35.55 6.76
CA ILE A 477 -17.41 36.84 6.10
C ILE A 477 -16.24 36.76 5.10
N ALA A 478 -15.12 36.14 5.47
CA ALA A 478 -13.96 35.94 4.60
C ALA A 478 -14.32 35.10 3.37
N LEU A 479 -15.02 33.97 3.55
CA LEU A 479 -15.47 33.15 2.44
C LEU A 479 -16.49 33.88 1.54
N LEU A 480 -17.47 34.56 2.11
CA LEU A 480 -18.42 35.35 1.31
C LEU A 480 -17.73 36.50 0.56
N ALA A 481 -16.65 37.07 1.11
CA ALA A 481 -15.85 38.06 0.42
C ALA A 481 -15.06 37.45 -0.76
N ARG A 482 -14.50 36.24 -0.58
CA ARG A 482 -13.88 35.45 -1.64
C ARG A 482 -14.86 35.13 -2.78
N LEU A 483 -16.07 34.69 -2.43
CA LEU A 483 -17.08 34.25 -3.40
C LEU A 483 -17.77 35.41 -4.12
N PHE A 484 -18.09 36.50 -3.42
CA PHE A 484 -19.00 37.54 -3.93
C PHE A 484 -18.43 38.95 -3.99
N ALA A 485 -17.31 39.23 -3.30
CA ALA A 485 -16.73 40.59 -3.23
C ALA A 485 -15.40 40.74 -3.98
N GLY A 486 -14.91 39.68 -4.64
CA GLY A 486 -13.66 39.72 -5.39
C GLY A 486 -12.41 39.75 -4.52
N ALA A 487 -12.49 39.25 -3.29
CA ALA A 487 -11.29 38.98 -2.50
C ALA A 487 -10.42 37.91 -3.19
N GLY A 488 -9.12 37.95 -2.95
CA GLY A 488 -8.18 36.92 -3.43
C GLY A 488 -8.45 35.56 -2.78
N PRO A 489 -7.72 34.51 -3.19
CA PRO A 489 -7.81 33.17 -2.60
C PRO A 489 -7.72 33.20 -1.07
N LEU A 490 -8.35 32.21 -0.43
CA LEU A 490 -8.20 32.00 1.01
C LEU A 490 -6.72 31.68 1.37
N PRO A 491 -6.31 31.83 2.64
CA PRO A 491 -5.03 31.31 3.12
C PRO A 491 -4.84 29.82 2.78
N LEU A 492 -3.60 29.34 2.73
CA LEU A 492 -3.29 27.95 2.35
C LEU A 492 -3.60 26.97 3.51
N PRO A 493 -3.92 25.68 3.23
CA PRO A 493 -4.47 25.21 1.95
C PRO A 493 -5.76 25.98 1.67
N SER A 494 -6.16 26.15 0.41
CA SER A 494 -7.18 27.13 0.04
C SER A 494 -8.19 26.58 -0.96
N ASP A 495 -9.16 27.40 -1.35
CA ASP A 495 -10.12 27.09 -2.42
C ASP A 495 -9.48 26.74 -3.79
N ILE A 496 -8.17 26.95 -3.91
CA ILE A 496 -7.36 26.60 -5.08
C ILE A 496 -6.15 25.73 -4.73
N SER A 497 -6.09 25.11 -3.55
CA SER A 497 -5.00 24.21 -3.18
C SER A 497 -5.42 23.22 -2.09
N PHE A 498 -5.14 21.94 -2.31
CA PHE A 498 -5.37 20.87 -1.35
C PHE A 498 -4.09 20.55 -0.58
N GLY A 499 -4.16 20.38 0.74
CA GLY A 499 -2.97 20.09 1.54
C GLY A 499 -3.19 20.16 3.05
N PRO A 500 -2.13 19.98 3.84
CA PRO A 500 -2.15 20.21 5.27
C PRO A 500 -2.08 21.71 5.61
N ASP A 501 -2.43 22.05 6.85
CA ASP A 501 -2.36 23.43 7.36
C ASP A 501 -0.90 23.87 7.57
N PRO A 502 -0.41 24.92 6.89
CA PRO A 502 0.89 25.50 7.20
C PRO A 502 0.91 26.31 8.50
N THR A 503 -0.25 26.68 9.04
CA THR A 503 -0.42 27.47 10.24
C THR A 503 -0.52 26.54 11.45
N ALA A 504 0.33 26.79 12.45
CA ALA A 504 0.29 26.02 13.69
C ALA A 504 -0.71 26.62 14.66
N ASP A 505 -1.78 25.89 14.95
CA ASP A 505 -2.78 26.26 15.96
C ASP A 505 -3.31 25.04 16.73
N LEU A 506 -4.53 25.13 17.28
CA LEU A 506 -5.18 24.08 18.08
C LEU A 506 -6.44 23.52 17.42
N LEU A 507 -6.74 23.96 16.21
CA LEU A 507 -7.83 23.44 15.40
C LEU A 507 -7.39 22.09 14.82
N ALA A 508 -8.37 21.26 14.47
CA ALA A 508 -8.10 19.95 13.94
C ALA A 508 -9.14 19.51 12.91
N CYS A 509 -8.71 18.67 11.99
CA CYS A 509 -9.60 17.93 11.11
C CYS A 509 -9.76 16.50 11.60
N LEU A 510 -10.96 16.20 12.11
CA LEU A 510 -11.32 14.88 12.60
C LEU A 510 -11.80 14.06 11.39
N ARG A 511 -10.89 13.32 10.76
CA ARG A 511 -11.21 12.36 9.70
C ARG A 511 -10.88 10.94 10.12
#